data_AF-A0A1U7SJQ3-F1
#
_entry.id   AF-A0A1U7SJQ3-F1
#
_cell.length_a   1.000
_cell.length_b   1.000
_cell.length_c   1.000
_cell.angle_alpha   90.00
_cell.angle_beta   90.00
_cell.angle_gamma   90.00
#
_symmetry.space_group_name_H-M   'P 1'
#
loop_
_entity.id
_entity.type
_entity.pdbx_description
1 polymer ?
#
loop_
_entity_poly.entity_id
_entity_poly.type
_entity_poly.pdbx_seq_one_letter_code
_entity_poly.pdbx_strand_id
1 'polypeptide(L)'
;MQRQAELLRRRRLRLQRRQAQANAPRRLGRLRYEDPDLQVQLSDELPESLRVLKPEGSLLRDRFKSLQKRNLIEPRERAKFKRKYRLKYVEKRAFREVT
;
A
#
# COMPACT_ATOMS: atom_id res chain seq x y z
N MET A 1 -20.97 39.06 16.41
CA MET A 1 -20.99 37.75 17.09
C MET A 1 -20.72 36.57 16.17
N GLN A 2 -21.49 36.37 15.07
CA GLN A 2 -21.37 35.18 14.21
C GLN A 2 -19.99 34.98 13.54
N ARG A 3 -19.37 36.06 13.03
CA ARG A 3 -18.04 36.02 12.37
C ARG A 3 -16.91 35.59 13.31
N GLN A 4 -16.97 35.98 14.58
CA GLN A 4 -15.99 35.59 15.59
C GLN A 4 -16.12 34.10 15.96
N ALA A 5 -17.36 33.61 16.12
CA ALA A 5 -17.64 32.20 16.37
C ALA A 5 -17.15 31.31 15.21
N GLU A 6 -17.35 31.76 13.97
CA GLU A 6 -16.87 31.06 12.77
C GLU A 6 -15.34 30.96 12.71
N LEU A 7 -14.63 32.07 13.02
CA LEU A 7 -13.17 32.10 13.09
C LEU A 7 -12.62 31.15 14.17
N LEU A 8 -13.25 31.13 15.35
CA LEU A 8 -12.89 30.22 16.44
C LEU A 8 -13.11 28.74 16.04
N ARG A 9 -14.23 28.44 15.37
CA ARG A 9 -14.50 27.11 14.81
C ARG A 9 -13.42 26.69 13.81
N ARG A 10 -13.06 27.58 12.88
CA ARG A 10 -12.00 27.33 11.89
C ARG A 10 -10.65 27.09 12.54
N ARG A 11 -10.31 27.84 13.60
CA ARG A 11 -9.08 27.66 14.38
C ARG A 11 -9.07 26.29 15.09
N ARG A 12 -10.17 25.90 15.75
CA ARG A 12 -10.30 24.57 16.39
C ARG A 12 -10.11 23.44 15.39
N LEU A 13 -10.77 23.51 14.23
CA LEU A 13 -10.65 22.49 13.18
C LEU A 13 -9.21 22.38 12.64
N ARG A 14 -8.49 23.49 12.49
CA ARG A 14 -7.07 23.49 12.09
C ARG A 14 -6.20 22.81 13.14
N LEU A 15 -6.41 23.11 14.43
CA LEU A 15 -5.67 22.49 15.52
C LEU A 15 -5.93 20.98 15.60
N GLN A 16 -7.19 20.56 15.51
CA GLN A 16 -7.55 19.13 15.48
C GLN A 16 -6.91 18.41 14.29
N ARG A 17 -6.93 19.00 13.09
CA ARG A 17 -6.25 18.42 11.92
C ARG A 17 -4.75 18.31 12.11
N ARG A 18 -4.10 19.32 12.70
CA ARG A 18 -2.66 19.31 12.97
C ARG A 18 -2.29 18.23 14.00
N GLN A 19 -3.10 18.07 15.05
CA GLN A 19 -2.93 17.01 16.04
C GLN A 19 -3.10 15.63 15.41
N ALA A 20 -4.13 15.43 14.59
CA ALA A 20 -4.36 14.17 13.88
C ALA A 20 -3.22 13.85 12.89
N GLN A 21 -2.71 14.84 12.16
CA GLN A 21 -1.62 14.66 11.21
C GLN A 21 -0.26 14.41 11.87
N ALA A 22 -0.06 14.84 13.12
CA ALA A 22 1.22 14.62 13.82
C ALA A 22 1.54 13.13 13.98
N ASN A 23 0.51 12.31 14.23
CA ASN A 23 0.66 10.87 14.42
C ASN A 23 0.42 10.06 13.13
N ALA A 24 -0.04 10.70 12.06
CA ALA A 24 -0.32 10.02 10.80
C ALA A 24 0.96 9.84 9.97
N PRO A 25 1.07 8.73 9.21
CA PRO A 25 2.17 8.55 8.27
C PRO A 25 2.18 9.68 7.23
N ARG A 26 3.37 10.16 6.91
CA ARG A 26 3.55 11.25 5.95
C ARG A 26 3.60 10.68 4.54
N ARG A 27 3.19 11.50 3.58
CA ARG A 27 3.29 11.14 2.16
C ARG A 27 4.71 11.45 1.67
N LEU A 28 5.49 10.42 1.36
CA LEU A 28 6.82 10.56 0.78
C LEU A 28 6.81 10.64 -0.75
N GLY A 29 5.95 9.84 -1.40
CA GLY A 29 5.91 9.70 -2.85
C GLY A 29 4.52 9.94 -3.45
N ARG A 30 4.34 9.47 -4.69
CA ARG A 30 3.06 9.58 -5.40
C ARG A 30 1.94 8.84 -4.67
N LEU A 31 2.22 7.66 -4.13
CA LEU A 31 1.24 6.83 -3.45
C LEU A 31 1.13 7.19 -1.97
N ARG A 32 -0.08 7.04 -1.42
CA ARG A 32 -0.31 7.16 0.03
C ARG A 32 -0.02 5.82 0.69
N TYR A 33 0.35 5.86 1.96
CA TYR A 33 0.46 4.64 2.74
C TYR A 33 -0.94 4.10 3.03
N GLU A 34 -1.10 2.80 2.83
CA GLU A 34 -2.30 2.04 3.14
C GLU A 34 -1.94 1.01 4.20
N ASP A 35 -2.73 0.96 5.27
CA ASP A 35 -2.58 -0.03 6.32
C ASP A 35 -2.88 -1.44 5.76
N PRO A 36 -2.14 -2.47 6.21
CA PRO A 36 -2.43 -3.85 5.82
C PRO A 36 -3.78 -4.30 6.38
N ASP A 37 -4.42 -5.22 5.66
CA ASP A 37 -5.65 -5.87 6.13
C ASP A 37 -5.39 -6.69 7.39
N LEU A 38 -6.39 -6.75 8.27
CA LEU A 38 -6.36 -7.55 9.48
C LEU A 38 -6.39 -9.03 9.10
N GLN A 39 -5.37 -9.77 9.53
CA GLN A 39 -5.31 -11.22 9.38
C GLN A 39 -5.97 -11.84 10.61
N VAL A 40 -7.22 -12.27 10.45
CA VAL A 40 -8.02 -12.90 11.50
C VAL A 40 -8.63 -14.18 10.95
N GLN A 41 -8.69 -15.21 11.78
CA GLN A 41 -9.42 -16.43 11.47
C GLN A 41 -10.89 -16.24 11.87
N LEU A 42 -11.79 -16.78 11.07
CA LEU A 42 -13.21 -16.83 11.40
C LEU A 42 -13.48 -17.98 12.37
N SER A 43 -14.62 -17.95 13.07
CA SER A 43 -14.97 -18.96 14.08
C SER A 43 -14.95 -20.39 13.54
N ASP A 44 -15.35 -20.58 12.27
CA ASP A 44 -15.40 -21.89 11.61
C ASP A 44 -14.01 -22.37 11.15
N GLU A 45 -13.05 -21.45 11.00
CA GLU A 45 -11.68 -21.73 10.58
C GLU A 45 -10.73 -21.92 11.76
N LEU A 46 -11.19 -21.60 12.98
CA LEU A 46 -10.40 -21.65 14.20
C LEU A 46 -10.20 -23.12 14.63
N PRO A 47 -8.96 -23.61 14.72
CA PRO A 47 -8.71 -24.98 15.14
C PRO A 47 -8.87 -25.13 16.66
N GLU A 48 -9.36 -26.28 17.09
CA GLU A 48 -9.51 -26.63 18.52
C GLU A 48 -8.17 -26.76 19.26
N SER A 49 -7.06 -26.94 18.52
CA SER A 49 -5.72 -27.14 19.08
C SER A 49 -4.66 -26.29 18.38
N LEU A 50 -3.76 -25.69 19.18
CA LEU A 50 -2.63 -24.89 18.70
C LEU A 50 -1.61 -25.70 17.87
N ARG A 51 -1.60 -27.03 17.98
CA ARG A 51 -0.71 -27.89 17.16
C ARG A 51 -1.16 -27.97 15.70
N VAL A 52 -2.46 -27.80 15.45
CA VAL A 52 -3.06 -27.83 14.11
C VAL A 52 -3.12 -26.43 13.51
N LEU A 53 -2.93 -25.40 14.33
CA LEU A 53 -2.92 -24.01 13.90
C LEU A 53 -1.79 -23.74 12.91
N LYS A 54 -2.20 -23.36 11.70
CA LYS A 54 -1.25 -22.86 10.70
C LYS A 54 -0.87 -21.43 11.08
N PRO A 55 0.42 -21.09 11.06
CA PRO A 55 0.84 -19.71 11.27
C PRO A 55 0.30 -18.85 10.13
N GLU A 56 -0.43 -17.81 10.49
CA GLU A 56 -0.98 -16.86 9.52
C GLU A 56 0.01 -15.75 9.20
N GLY A 57 -0.10 -15.23 7.98
CA GLY A 57 0.61 -14.02 7.60
C GLY A 57 2.03 -14.18 7.11
N SER A 58 2.64 -13.03 6.83
CA SER A 58 4.02 -12.94 6.38
C SER A 58 4.76 -11.86 7.14
N LEU A 59 5.71 -12.28 7.99
CA LEU A 59 6.57 -11.36 8.75
C LEU A 59 7.27 -10.34 7.84
N LEU A 60 7.69 -10.76 6.64
CA LEU A 60 8.33 -9.87 5.68
C LEU A 60 7.39 -8.75 5.22
N ARG A 61 6.11 -9.07 4.98
CA ARG A 61 5.10 -8.09 4.57
C ARG A 61 4.81 -7.10 5.70
N ASP A 62 4.73 -7.59 6.94
CA ASP A 62 4.48 -6.74 8.11
C ASP A 62 5.66 -5.81 8.40
N ARG A 63 6.89 -6.31 8.29
CA ARG A 63 8.10 -5.50 8.43
C ARG A 63 8.20 -4.45 7.33
N PHE A 64 7.87 -4.81 6.09
CA PHE A 64 7.85 -3.87 4.96
C PHE A 64 6.81 -2.75 5.18
N LYS A 65 5.58 -3.10 5.60
CA LYS A 65 4.54 -2.11 5.93
C LYS A 65 4.92 -1.24 7.13
N SER A 66 5.56 -1.81 8.16
CA SER A 66 6.10 -1.05 9.29
C SER A 66 7.18 -0.04 8.87
N LEU A 67 8.06 -0.39 7.93
CA LEU A 67 9.05 0.53 7.36
C LEU A 67 8.39 1.68 6.60
N GLN A 68 7.29 1.39 5.87
CA GLN A 68 6.50 2.43 5.20
C GLN A 68 5.79 3.34 6.19
N LYS A 69 5.15 2.79 7.23
CA LYS A 69 4.45 3.57 8.26
C LYS A 69 5.37 4.52 9.01
N ARG A 70 6.63 4.12 9.23
CA ARG A 70 7.68 4.95 9.83
C ARG A 70 8.28 5.98 8.88
N ASN A 71 7.83 6.02 7.62
CA ASN A 71 8.37 6.90 6.58
C ASN A 71 9.86 6.65 6.28
N LEU A 72 10.37 5.42 6.48
CA LEU A 72 11.73 5.05 6.06
C LEU A 72 11.77 4.64 4.58
N ILE A 73 10.68 4.02 4.12
CA ILE A 73 10.53 3.56 2.74
C ILE A 73 9.24 4.16 2.19
N GLU A 74 9.27 4.63 0.95
CA GLU A 74 8.05 5.10 0.30
C GLU A 74 7.11 3.94 -0.09
N PRO A 75 5.78 4.14 0.00
CA PRO A 75 4.83 3.26 -0.66
C PRO A 75 5.05 3.26 -2.18
N ARG A 76 5.39 2.09 -2.74
CA ARG A 76 5.64 1.90 -4.17
C ARG A 76 4.95 0.66 -4.70
N GLU A 77 4.42 0.74 -5.92
CA GLU A 77 3.96 -0.42 -6.67
C GLU A 77 5.12 -1.02 -7.46
N ARG A 78 5.09 -2.34 -7.65
CA ARG A 78 6.06 -3.02 -8.50
C ARG A 78 5.89 -2.52 -9.93
N ALA A 79 6.98 -2.02 -10.52
CA ALA A 79 6.98 -1.62 -11.92
C ALA A 79 6.63 -2.82 -12.81
N LYS A 80 5.58 -2.67 -13.62
CA LYS A 80 5.22 -3.67 -14.63
C LYS A 80 6.07 -3.42 -15.87
N PHE A 81 6.93 -4.38 -16.21
CA PHE A 81 7.70 -4.34 -17.45
C PHE A 81 6.80 -4.70 -18.63
N LYS A 82 5.99 -3.73 -19.08
CA LYS A 82 5.19 -3.85 -20.30
C LYS A 82 5.82 -3.02 -21.41
N ARG A 83 5.99 -3.64 -22.58
CA ARG A 83 6.41 -2.91 -23.78
C ARG A 83 5.28 -1.97 -24.22
N LYS A 84 5.62 -0.73 -24.56
CA LYS A 84 4.66 0.23 -25.12
C LYS A 84 4.16 -0.19 -26.51
N TYR A 85 5.05 -0.80 -27.29
CA TYR A 85 4.80 -1.22 -28.67
C TYR A 85 4.82 -2.74 -28.80
N ARG A 86 4.01 -3.26 -29.73
CA ARG A 86 3.97 -4.70 -30.04
C ARG A 86 5.28 -5.11 -30.71
N LEU A 87 5.88 -6.19 -30.22
CA LEU A 87 7.03 -6.79 -30.89
C LEU A 87 6.54 -7.40 -32.21
N LYS A 88 7.11 -6.96 -33.33
CA LYS A 88 6.89 -7.60 -34.63
C LYS A 88 7.89 -8.74 -34.75
N TYR A 89 7.40 -9.97 -34.80
CA TYR A 89 8.21 -11.12 -35.16
C TYR A 89 8.36 -11.12 -36.68
N VAL A 90 9.60 -11.23 -37.15
CA VAL A 90 9.93 -11.31 -38.57
C VAL A 90 10.84 -12.53 -38.71
N GLU A 91 10.55 -13.39 -39.67
CA GLU A 91 11.40 -14.51 -40.00
C GLU A 91 12.73 -14.01 -40.59
N LYS A 92 13.84 -14.66 -40.23
CA LYS A 92 15.13 -14.36 -40.82
C LYS A 92 15.10 -14.74 -42.29
N ARG A 93 15.69 -13.92 -43.16
CA ARG A 93 15.70 -14.13 -44.63
C ARG A 93 16.18 -15.52 -45.03
N ALA A 94 17.24 -16.01 -44.39
CA ALA A 94 17.81 -17.33 -44.65
C ALA A 94 16.82 -18.50 -44.44
N PHE A 95 15.81 -18.36 -43.59
CA PHE A 95 14.80 -19.40 -43.38
C PHE A 95 13.66 -19.34 -44.40
N ARG A 96 13.34 -18.13 -44.87
CA ARG A 96 12.32 -17.89 -45.89
C ARG A 96 12.69 -18.45 -47.26
N GLU A 97 13.97 -18.57 -47.57
CA GLU A 97 14.46 -19.09 -48.86
C GLU A 97 14.50 -20.63 -48.91
N VAL A 98 14.38 -21.29 -47.75
CA VAL A 98 14.49 -22.76 -47.61
C VAL A 98 13.11 -23.43 -47.52
N THR A 99 12.03 -22.64 -47.33
CA THR A 99 10.63 -23.11 -47.21
C THR A 99 9.82 -22.67 -48.42
#